data_AF-A0A0C2V9I7-F1
#
_entry.id   AF-A0A0C2V9I7-F1
#
_cell.length_a   1.000
_cell.length_b   1.000
_cell.length_c   1.000
_cell.angle_alpha   90.00
_cell.angle_beta   90.00
_cell.angle_gamma   90.00
#
_symmetry.space_group_name_H-M   'P 1'
#
loop_
_entity.id
_entity.type
_entity.pdbx_description
1 polymer ?
#
loop_
_entity_poly.entity_id
_entity_poly.type
_entity_poly.pdbx_seq_one_letter_code
_entity_poly.pdbx_strand_id
1 'polypeptide(L)'
;MLEDSARIAQYRPILDKDNFQPHETHWRSISKNATSLFQVLIDNDLRDLVMVLEHYPRYTEWVCEHFRYAYSYSETHADIDAASTLLTLGEPFFFKQFVRNVVRKLPRIDDTSPENVQTFVTTMASQHTQWHPIITNHYLDTIHDYAQRAALHPLQRIVLLKPLSSITRQETFDYEAEDRDAVLDIPYMT
;
A
#
# COMPACT_ATOMS: atom_id res chain seq x y z
N MET A 1 6.82 -3.07 -21.16
CA MET A 1 6.04 -2.43 -22.26
C MET A 1 5.24 -3.41 -23.11
N LEU A 2 5.84 -4.42 -23.79
CA LEU A 2 5.05 -5.42 -24.52
C LEU A 2 4.29 -6.38 -23.58
N GLU A 3 4.91 -6.80 -22.48
CA GLU A 3 4.27 -7.69 -21.49
C GLU A 3 3.11 -7.01 -20.75
N ASP A 4 3.27 -5.74 -20.35
CA ASP A 4 2.21 -4.97 -19.67
C ASP A 4 0.99 -4.77 -20.58
N SER A 5 1.22 -4.56 -21.88
CA SER A 5 0.15 -4.42 -22.86
C SER A 5 -0.64 -5.72 -23.10
N ALA A 6 0.00 -6.87 -22.94
CA ALA A 6 -0.66 -8.18 -23.01
C ALA A 6 -1.39 -8.51 -21.70
N ARG A 7 -0.81 -8.16 -20.56
CA ARG A 7 -1.42 -8.36 -19.23
C ARG A 7 -2.64 -7.47 -19.01
N ILE A 8 -2.59 -6.20 -19.44
CA ILE A 8 -3.77 -5.31 -19.31
C ILE A 8 -4.95 -5.78 -20.17
N ALA A 9 -4.68 -6.48 -21.27
CA ALA A 9 -5.71 -6.96 -22.19
C ALA A 9 -6.73 -7.90 -21.53
N GLN A 10 -6.35 -8.60 -20.45
CA GLN A 10 -7.26 -9.48 -19.73
C GLN A 10 -8.34 -8.71 -18.94
N TYR A 11 -8.09 -7.45 -18.58
CA TYR A 11 -9.02 -6.62 -17.81
C TYR A 11 -9.93 -5.75 -18.69
N ARG A 12 -9.53 -5.49 -19.94
CA ARG A 12 -10.30 -4.74 -20.95
C ARG A 12 -11.77 -5.17 -21.06
N PRO A 13 -12.13 -6.46 -21.11
CA PRO A 13 -13.53 -6.87 -21.26
C PRO A 13 -14.44 -6.40 -20.12
N ILE A 14 -13.87 -6.20 -18.92
CA ILE A 14 -14.59 -5.71 -17.75
C ILE A 14 -14.58 -4.18 -17.73
N LEU A 15 -13.39 -3.56 -17.88
CA LEU A 15 -13.19 -2.13 -17.67
C LEU A 15 -13.65 -1.26 -18.84
N ASP A 16 -13.51 -1.72 -20.09
CA ASP A 16 -13.93 -0.95 -21.27
C ASP A 16 -15.47 -0.95 -21.43
N LYS A 17 -16.13 -1.98 -20.89
CA LYS A 17 -17.60 -2.12 -20.88
C LYS A 17 -18.26 -1.60 -19.61
N ASP A 18 -17.46 -1.07 -18.69
CA ASP A 18 -17.95 -0.57 -17.42
C ASP A 18 -18.80 0.68 -17.65
N ASN A 19 -20.03 0.67 -17.14
CA ASN A 19 -20.99 1.74 -17.35
C ASN A 19 -20.91 2.74 -16.19
N PHE A 20 -19.86 3.55 -16.20
CA PHE A 20 -19.58 4.49 -15.12
C PHE A 20 -20.76 5.48 -14.91
N GLN A 21 -21.32 5.54 -13.70
CA GLN A 21 -22.46 6.41 -13.35
C GLN A 21 -22.00 7.62 -12.51
N PRO A 22 -21.54 8.71 -13.12
CA PRO A 22 -20.91 9.83 -12.39
C PRO A 22 -21.87 10.61 -11.46
N HIS A 23 -23.17 10.37 -11.56
CA HIS A 23 -24.21 11.02 -10.74
C HIS A 23 -24.68 10.17 -9.55
N GLU A 24 -24.23 8.93 -9.46
CA GLU A 24 -24.51 8.05 -8.33
C GLU A 24 -23.57 8.34 -7.15
N THR A 25 -23.91 7.86 -5.96
CA THR A 25 -23.00 7.89 -4.81
C THR A 25 -21.69 7.16 -5.14
N HIS A 26 -20.59 7.59 -4.53
CA HIS A 26 -19.24 7.08 -4.80
C HIS A 26 -19.07 5.55 -4.64
N TRP A 27 -20.05 4.75 -4.24
CA TRP A 27 -19.90 3.29 -4.22
C TRP A 27 -20.72 2.59 -5.32
N ARG A 28 -21.60 3.32 -6.03
CA ARG A 28 -22.48 2.80 -7.10
C ARG A 28 -22.07 3.19 -8.51
N SER A 29 -21.15 4.14 -8.67
CA SER A 29 -20.72 4.63 -9.98
C SER A 29 -19.87 3.66 -10.78
N ILE A 30 -19.34 2.57 -10.23
CA ILE A 30 -18.73 1.49 -11.00
C ILE A 30 -19.61 0.24 -11.01
N SER A 31 -19.54 -0.57 -12.07
CA SER A 31 -20.30 -1.81 -12.10
C SER A 31 -19.82 -2.81 -11.06
N LYS A 32 -20.70 -3.72 -10.63
CA LYS A 32 -20.35 -4.81 -9.73
C LYS A 32 -19.16 -5.64 -10.22
N ASN A 33 -19.03 -5.82 -11.55
CA ASN A 33 -17.92 -6.57 -12.13
C ASN A 33 -16.59 -5.83 -11.94
N ALA A 34 -16.58 -4.50 -12.09
CA ALA A 34 -15.40 -3.68 -11.82
C ALA A 34 -15.08 -3.69 -10.31
N THR A 35 -16.07 -3.55 -9.43
CA THR A 35 -15.87 -3.68 -7.97
C THR A 35 -15.26 -5.02 -7.58
N SER A 36 -15.81 -6.13 -8.09
CA SER A 36 -15.28 -7.47 -7.81
C SER A 36 -13.87 -7.66 -8.36
N LEU A 37 -13.57 -7.11 -9.54
CA LEU A 37 -12.21 -7.10 -10.07
C LEU A 37 -11.25 -6.38 -9.12
N PHE A 38 -11.58 -5.15 -8.72
CA PHE A 38 -10.71 -4.38 -7.82
C PHE A 38 -10.55 -5.04 -6.46
N GLN A 39 -11.59 -5.67 -5.90
CA GLN A 39 -11.46 -6.47 -4.68
C GLN A 39 -10.38 -7.56 -4.85
N VAL A 40 -10.43 -8.34 -5.92
CA VAL A 40 -9.44 -9.40 -6.19
C VAL A 40 -8.04 -8.80 -6.37
N LEU A 41 -7.91 -7.69 -7.09
CA LEU A 41 -6.62 -7.03 -7.32
C LEU A 41 -6.02 -6.46 -6.01
N ILE A 42 -6.87 -5.91 -5.13
CA ILE A 42 -6.50 -5.43 -3.80
C ILE A 42 -6.08 -6.60 -2.89
N ASP A 43 -6.73 -7.75 -3.02
CA ASP A 43 -6.39 -8.93 -2.23
C ASP A 43 -5.05 -9.55 -2.65
N ASN A 44 -4.57 -9.34 -3.88
CA ASN A 44 -3.24 -9.80 -4.33
C ASN A 44 -2.09 -8.90 -3.83
N ASP A 45 -0.95 -8.90 -4.51
CA ASP A 45 0.26 -8.14 -4.13
C ASP A 45 0.30 -6.69 -4.66
N LEU A 46 -0.82 -6.19 -5.19
CA LEU A 46 -1.00 -4.86 -5.78
C LEU A 46 -0.33 -4.59 -7.13
N ARG A 47 0.51 -5.48 -7.67
CA ARG A 47 1.21 -5.23 -8.95
C ARG A 47 0.24 -5.04 -10.12
N ASP A 48 -0.73 -5.95 -10.24
CA ASP A 48 -1.77 -5.83 -11.27
C ASP A 48 -2.72 -4.65 -11.01
N LEU A 49 -2.98 -4.32 -9.74
CA LEU A 49 -3.80 -3.17 -9.38
C LEU A 49 -3.19 -1.86 -9.89
N VAL A 50 -1.92 -1.65 -9.60
CA VAL A 50 -1.18 -0.46 -10.04
C VAL A 50 -1.16 -0.38 -11.56
N MET A 51 -0.80 -1.47 -12.24
CA MET A 51 -0.80 -1.52 -13.71
C MET A 51 -2.18 -1.14 -14.30
N VAL A 52 -3.27 -1.61 -13.68
CA VAL A 52 -4.64 -1.26 -14.08
C VAL A 52 -4.91 0.23 -13.86
N LEU A 53 -4.52 0.79 -12.71
CA LEU A 53 -4.75 2.21 -12.40
C LEU A 53 -3.92 3.15 -13.28
N GLU A 54 -2.70 2.78 -13.64
CA GLU A 54 -1.89 3.53 -14.60
C GLU A 54 -2.53 3.57 -16.00
N HIS A 55 -3.19 2.48 -16.42
CA HIS A 55 -3.89 2.42 -17.70
C HIS A 55 -5.30 3.04 -17.65
N TYR A 56 -5.97 2.95 -16.51
CA TYR A 56 -7.33 3.43 -16.28
C TYR A 56 -7.41 4.34 -15.03
N PRO A 57 -6.78 5.53 -15.07
CA PRO A 57 -6.64 6.40 -13.90
C PRO A 57 -7.97 6.93 -13.35
N ARG A 58 -9.06 6.85 -14.12
CA ARG A 58 -10.42 7.20 -13.67
C ARG A 58 -10.91 6.36 -12.47
N TYR A 59 -10.29 5.20 -12.21
CA TYR A 59 -10.66 4.34 -11.10
C TYR A 59 -9.84 4.59 -9.83
N THR A 60 -8.84 5.47 -9.85
CA THR A 60 -7.92 5.65 -8.71
C THR A 60 -8.65 6.08 -7.44
N GLU A 61 -9.50 7.11 -7.53
CA GLU A 61 -10.33 7.57 -6.40
C GLU A 61 -11.17 6.44 -5.81
N TRP A 62 -11.80 5.65 -6.69
CA TRP A 62 -12.65 4.51 -6.32
C TRP A 62 -11.88 3.41 -5.63
N VAL A 63 -10.70 3.08 -6.13
CA VAL A 63 -9.84 2.08 -5.51
C VAL A 63 -9.34 2.57 -4.15
N CYS A 64 -8.96 3.84 -4.02
CA CYS A 64 -8.56 4.43 -2.75
C CYS A 64 -9.69 4.34 -1.71
N GLU A 65 -10.93 4.64 -2.10
CA GLU A 65 -12.06 4.52 -1.20
C GLU A 65 -12.44 3.07 -0.91
N HIS A 66 -12.35 2.17 -1.88
CA HIS A 66 -12.56 0.75 -1.64
C HIS A 66 -11.52 0.18 -0.67
N PHE A 67 -10.25 0.57 -0.81
CA PHE A 67 -9.20 0.24 0.14
C PHE A 67 -9.47 0.75 1.55
N ARG A 68 -10.16 1.89 1.70
CA ARG A 68 -10.59 2.42 3.01
C ARG A 68 -11.41 1.38 3.78
N TYR A 69 -12.23 0.60 3.07
CA TYR A 69 -13.11 -0.42 3.62
C TYR A 69 -12.58 -1.84 3.47
N ALA A 70 -11.46 -2.04 2.76
CA ALA A 70 -10.79 -3.32 2.66
C ALA A 70 -10.23 -3.72 4.03
N TYR A 71 -11.02 -4.49 4.79
CA TYR A 71 -10.54 -5.14 5.99
C TYR A 71 -9.53 -6.21 5.59
N SER A 72 -8.37 -6.21 6.25
CA SER A 72 -7.23 -7.07 5.93
C SER A 72 -7.56 -8.55 6.15
N TYR A 73 -8.15 -9.21 5.15
CA TYR A 73 -8.38 -10.65 5.14
C TYR A 73 -7.47 -11.40 4.18
N SER A 74 -6.72 -10.69 3.34
CA SER A 74 -5.74 -11.34 2.46
C SER A 74 -4.46 -11.69 3.22
N GLU A 75 -4.05 -12.95 3.12
CA GLU A 75 -2.74 -13.46 3.56
C GLU A 75 -1.60 -12.99 2.63
N THR A 76 -1.92 -12.39 1.48
CA THR A 76 -0.93 -11.92 0.50
C THR A 76 -0.48 -10.51 0.84
N HIS A 77 0.81 -10.38 1.14
CA HIS A 77 1.46 -9.09 1.32
C HIS A 77 1.62 -8.34 0.00
N ALA A 78 1.57 -7.02 0.09
CA ALA A 78 1.84 -6.15 -1.04
C ALA A 78 3.31 -6.25 -1.49
N ASP A 79 3.54 -6.06 -2.78
CA ASP A 79 4.85 -5.67 -3.29
C ASP A 79 5.14 -4.22 -2.86
N ILE A 80 6.36 -3.93 -2.37
CA ILE A 80 6.72 -2.64 -1.78
C ILE A 80 6.71 -1.53 -2.84
N ASP A 81 7.17 -1.84 -4.06
CA ASP A 81 7.22 -0.88 -5.16
C ASP A 81 5.80 -0.60 -5.66
N ALA A 82 4.96 -1.64 -5.79
CA ALA A 82 3.56 -1.46 -6.13
C ALA A 82 2.79 -0.65 -5.06
N ALA A 83 3.01 -0.93 -3.77
CA ALA A 83 2.42 -0.12 -2.70
C ALA A 83 2.89 1.34 -2.76
N SER A 84 4.16 1.58 -3.09
CA SER A 84 4.71 2.93 -3.28
C SER A 84 4.05 3.66 -4.44
N THR A 85 3.87 2.99 -5.58
CA THR A 85 3.17 3.57 -6.73
C THR A 85 1.70 3.82 -6.42
N LEU A 86 1.03 2.91 -5.71
CA LEU A 86 -0.36 3.11 -5.31
C LEU A 86 -0.54 4.32 -4.41
N LEU A 87 0.36 4.54 -3.44
CA LEU A 87 0.35 5.74 -2.61
C LEU A 87 0.55 7.00 -3.45
N THR A 88 1.49 6.98 -4.41
CA THR A 88 1.74 8.11 -5.32
C THR A 88 0.51 8.43 -6.18
N LEU A 89 -0.12 7.41 -6.78
CA LEU A 89 -1.35 7.59 -7.57
C LEU A 89 -2.51 8.10 -6.71
N GLY A 90 -2.58 7.65 -5.46
CA GLY A 90 -3.64 7.94 -4.51
C GLY A 90 -3.50 9.26 -3.75
N GLU A 91 -2.37 9.98 -3.85
CA GLU A 91 -2.11 11.23 -3.09
C GLU A 91 -3.28 12.23 -3.10
N PRO A 92 -3.95 12.50 -4.25
CA PRO A 92 -5.09 13.42 -4.28
C PRO A 92 -6.31 12.95 -3.48
N PHE A 93 -6.36 11.66 -3.12
CA PHE A 93 -7.49 10.96 -2.50
C PHE A 93 -7.12 10.36 -1.14
N PHE A 94 -6.08 10.89 -0.47
CA PHE A 94 -5.65 10.38 0.82
C PHE A 94 -6.72 10.53 1.90
N PHE A 95 -7.15 9.36 2.38
CA PHE A 95 -7.84 9.20 3.65
C PHE A 95 -6.94 8.41 4.61
N LYS A 96 -6.97 8.73 5.91
CA LYS A 96 -6.15 8.02 6.91
C LYS A 96 -6.32 6.51 6.84
N GLN A 97 -7.56 6.04 6.72
CA GLN A 97 -7.83 4.61 6.66
C GLN A 97 -7.32 3.94 5.38
N PHE A 98 -7.33 4.63 4.23
CA PHE A 98 -6.71 4.16 2.99
C PHE A 98 -5.21 3.94 3.22
N VAL A 99 -4.49 4.97 3.67
CA VAL A 99 -3.04 4.92 3.90
C VAL A 99 -2.70 3.84 4.93
N ARG A 100 -3.44 3.78 6.05
CA ARG A 100 -3.30 2.71 7.06
C ARG A 100 -3.43 1.33 6.46
N ASN A 101 -4.42 1.11 5.60
CA ASN A 101 -4.68 -0.21 5.02
C ASN A 101 -3.59 -0.61 4.01
N VAL A 102 -3.07 0.35 3.23
CA VAL A 102 -1.90 0.10 2.37
C VAL A 102 -0.68 -0.28 3.23
N VAL A 103 -0.38 0.49 4.28
CA VAL A 103 0.75 0.21 5.20
C VAL A 103 0.58 -1.16 5.88
N ARG A 104 -0.62 -1.51 6.34
CA ARG A 104 -0.91 -2.81 6.96
C ARG A 104 -0.71 -4.00 6.02
N LYS A 105 -0.87 -3.78 4.71
CA LYS A 105 -0.70 -4.83 3.69
C LYS A 105 0.77 -5.07 3.35
N LEU A 106 1.67 -4.14 3.70
CA LEU A 106 3.10 -4.30 3.47
C LEU A 106 3.64 -5.59 4.09
N PRO A 107 4.72 -6.18 3.51
CA PRO A 107 5.41 -7.30 4.10
C PRO A 107 5.91 -6.94 5.49
N ARG A 108 5.64 -7.80 6.47
CA ARG A 108 6.26 -7.68 7.79
C ARG A 108 7.72 -8.06 7.68
N ILE A 109 8.57 -7.35 8.40
CA ILE A 109 9.98 -7.76 8.56
C ILE A 109 9.98 -9.07 9.34
N ASP A 110 10.55 -10.12 8.76
CA ASP A 110 10.80 -11.36 9.49
C ASP A 110 11.87 -11.11 10.55
N ASP A 111 11.42 -10.99 11.79
CA ASP A 111 12.23 -10.68 12.96
C ASP A 111 12.65 -11.92 13.74
N THR A 112 12.36 -13.12 13.23
CA THR A 112 12.73 -14.39 13.86
C THR A 112 14.24 -14.58 13.94
N SER A 113 14.99 -13.96 13.01
CA SER A 113 16.46 -13.94 13.03
C SER A 113 17.01 -12.53 12.78
N PRO A 114 18.10 -12.14 13.48
CA PRO A 114 18.78 -10.88 13.20
C PRO A 114 19.32 -10.76 11.76
N GLU A 115 19.62 -11.90 11.12
CA GLU A 115 20.12 -11.95 9.74
C GLU A 115 19.05 -11.56 8.72
N ASN A 116 17.79 -11.94 8.95
CA ASN A 116 16.66 -11.57 8.09
C ASN A 116 16.41 -10.05 8.15
N VAL A 117 16.45 -9.47 9.35
CA VAL A 117 16.36 -8.03 9.53
C VAL A 117 17.53 -7.31 8.86
N GLN A 118 18.77 -7.81 9.03
CA GLN A 118 19.96 -7.22 8.41
C GLN A 118 19.88 -7.27 6.87
N THR A 119 19.35 -8.36 6.31
CA THR A 119 19.12 -8.50 4.87
C THR A 119 18.11 -7.45 4.40
N PHE A 120 16.98 -7.31 5.10
CA PHE A 120 15.97 -6.31 4.77
C PHE A 120 16.52 -4.87 4.87
N VAL A 121 17.29 -4.55 5.91
CA VAL A 121 17.98 -3.25 6.06
C VAL A 121 18.87 -2.96 4.87
N THR A 122 19.62 -3.95 4.40
CA THR A 122 20.53 -3.78 3.25
C THR A 122 19.75 -3.51 1.97
N THR A 123 18.66 -4.25 1.75
CA THR A 123 17.73 -4.00 0.63
C THR A 123 17.15 -2.59 0.70
N MET A 124 16.60 -2.19 1.84
CA MET A 124 16.06 -0.85 2.07
C MET A 124 17.10 0.24 1.80
N ALA A 125 18.32 0.12 2.33
CA ALA A 125 19.37 1.09 2.11
C ALA A 125 19.66 1.30 0.60
N SER A 126 19.56 0.26 -0.21
CA SER A 126 19.78 0.34 -1.66
C SER A 126 18.55 0.78 -2.49
N GLN A 127 17.33 0.55 -2.01
CA GLN A 127 16.10 0.73 -2.81
C GLN A 127 15.20 1.88 -2.33
N HIS A 128 15.38 2.40 -1.11
CA HIS A 128 14.47 3.39 -0.50
C HIS A 128 14.19 4.63 -1.35
N THR A 129 15.11 5.03 -2.25
CA THR A 129 14.91 6.19 -3.14
C THR A 129 13.77 6.01 -4.12
N GLN A 130 13.33 4.76 -4.36
CA GLN A 130 12.21 4.42 -5.23
C GLN A 130 10.89 4.27 -4.44
N TRP A 131 10.97 4.24 -3.11
CA TRP A 131 9.81 4.01 -2.26
C TRP A 131 9.13 5.32 -1.88
N HIS A 132 7.81 5.25 -1.74
CA HIS A 132 7.04 6.39 -1.26
C HIS A 132 7.49 6.75 0.17
N PRO A 133 7.63 8.04 0.53
CA PRO A 133 8.15 8.45 1.83
C PRO A 133 7.41 7.86 3.04
N ILE A 134 6.09 7.63 2.94
CA ILE A 134 5.30 6.94 3.97
C ILE A 134 5.84 5.53 4.25
N ILE A 135 6.15 4.76 3.21
CA ILE A 135 6.66 3.38 3.34
C ILE A 135 8.08 3.40 3.91
N THR A 136 8.91 4.32 3.43
CA THR A 136 10.27 4.50 3.94
C THR A 136 10.24 4.84 5.43
N ASN A 137 9.42 5.81 5.84
CA ASN A 137 9.25 6.19 7.23
C ASN A 137 8.73 5.01 8.08
N HIS A 138 7.72 4.28 7.60
CA HIS A 138 7.15 3.12 8.29
C HIS A 138 8.21 2.05 8.60
N TYR A 139 9.05 1.70 7.61
CA TYR A 139 10.09 0.70 7.82
C TYR A 139 11.24 1.22 8.68
N LEU A 140 11.61 2.52 8.58
CA LEU A 140 12.57 3.13 9.49
C LEU A 140 12.12 2.99 10.95
N ASP A 141 10.85 3.35 11.23
CA ASP A 141 10.27 3.25 12.57
C ASP A 141 10.25 1.78 13.04
N THR A 142 9.79 0.86 12.18
CA THR A 142 9.73 -0.58 12.50
C THR A 142 11.11 -1.18 12.81
N ILE A 143 12.15 -0.82 12.05
CA ILE A 143 13.52 -1.29 12.27
C ILE A 143 14.10 -0.67 13.54
N HIS A 144 13.84 0.61 13.78
CA HIS A 144 14.30 1.28 14.99
C HIS A 144 13.68 0.64 16.23
N ASP A 145 12.37 0.37 16.21
CA ASP A 145 11.66 -0.31 17.29
C ASP A 145 12.19 -1.73 17.52
N TYR A 146 12.45 -2.48 16.44
CA TYR A 146 13.14 -3.77 16.53
C TYR A 146 14.49 -3.64 17.23
N ALA A 147 15.32 -2.68 16.82
CA ALA A 147 16.66 -2.49 17.36
C ALA A 147 16.67 -2.14 18.87
N GLN A 148 15.60 -1.51 19.37
CA GLN A 148 15.43 -1.20 20.80
C GLN A 148 14.90 -2.39 21.60
N ARG A 149 13.91 -3.13 21.08
CA ARG A 149 13.29 -4.27 21.79
C ARG A 149 14.13 -5.54 21.75
N ALA A 150 14.89 -5.75 20.67
CA ALA A 150 15.70 -6.94 20.51
C ALA A 150 16.90 -6.90 21.46
N ALA A 151 17.26 -8.05 22.03
CA ALA A 151 18.42 -8.21 22.91
C ALA A 151 19.74 -8.23 22.11
N LEU A 152 19.96 -7.20 21.29
CA LEU A 152 21.16 -7.03 20.47
C LEU A 152 22.29 -6.46 21.33
N HIS A 153 23.51 -6.96 21.08
CA HIS A 153 24.70 -6.31 21.60
C HIS A 153 24.81 -4.87 21.02
N PRO A 154 25.33 -3.88 21.76
CA PRO A 154 25.43 -2.50 21.27
C PRO A 154 26.10 -2.36 19.88
N LEU A 155 27.14 -3.15 19.61
CA LEU A 155 27.78 -3.15 18.29
C LEU A 155 26.88 -3.71 17.19
N GLN A 156 26.07 -4.73 17.46
CA GLN A 156 25.11 -5.27 16.49
C GLN A 156 24.05 -4.24 16.17
N ARG A 157 23.57 -3.49 17.17
CA ARG A 157 22.64 -2.37 16.97
C ARG A 157 23.24 -1.28 16.07
N ILE A 158 24.51 -0.91 16.29
CA ILE A 158 25.20 0.07 15.45
C ILE A 158 25.33 -0.44 14.00
N VAL A 159 25.75 -1.70 13.82
CA VAL A 159 25.89 -2.31 12.49
C VAL A 159 24.54 -2.36 11.76
N LEU A 160 23.46 -2.68 12.47
CA LEU A 160 22.11 -2.73 11.92
C LEU A 160 21.62 -1.34 11.48
N LEU A 161 21.83 -0.29 12.29
CA LEU A 161 21.26 1.03 12.01
C LEU A 161 22.14 1.90 11.11
N LYS A 162 23.45 1.63 11.04
CA LYS A 162 24.40 2.44 10.26
C LYS A 162 24.01 2.60 8.78
N PRO A 163 23.58 1.56 8.04
CA PRO A 163 23.17 1.70 6.64
C PRO A 163 21.98 2.66 6.44
N LEU A 164 21.14 2.85 7.47
CA LEU A 164 19.95 3.69 7.40
C LEU A 164 20.23 5.14 7.80
N SER A 165 21.40 5.43 8.39
CA SER A 165 21.73 6.76 8.92
C SER A 165 21.77 7.88 7.88
N SER A 166 21.92 7.54 6.59
CA SER A 166 21.89 8.50 5.49
C SER A 166 20.47 8.75 4.95
N ILE A 167 19.48 7.95 5.34
CA ILE A 167 18.10 8.10 4.87
C ILE A 167 17.47 9.25 5.64
N THR A 168 17.15 10.33 4.92
CA THR A 168 16.49 11.50 5.53
C THR A 168 14.99 11.24 5.64
N ARG A 169 14.46 11.32 6.86
CA ARG A 169 13.02 11.26 7.10
C ARG A 169 12.34 12.45 6.45
N GLN A 170 11.25 12.20 5.74
CA GLN A 170 10.44 13.26 5.13
C GLN A 170 9.17 13.46 5.95
N GLU A 171 8.68 14.69 6.01
CA GLU A 171 7.35 14.97 6.54
C GLU A 171 6.31 14.41 5.57
N THR A 172 5.35 13.63 6.08
CA THR A 172 4.35 12.93 5.28
C THR A 172 2.96 13.10 5.87
N PHE A 173 1.95 12.70 5.11
CA PHE A 173 0.57 12.65 5.59
C PHE A 173 0.44 11.88 6.92
N ASP A 174 -0.17 12.51 7.92
CA ASP A 174 -0.42 11.89 9.23
C ASP A 174 -1.65 10.97 9.14
N TYR A 175 -1.36 9.68 8.98
CA TYR A 175 -2.36 8.62 9.00
C TYR A 175 -2.46 7.94 10.36
N GLU A 176 -1.74 8.34 11.42
CA GLU A 176 -1.75 7.64 12.71
C GLU A 176 -2.73 8.25 13.72
N ALA A 177 -3.03 9.55 13.62
CA ALA A 177 -3.98 10.21 14.52
C ALA A 177 -5.37 9.57 14.50
N GLU A 178 -5.93 9.25 15.69
CA GLU A 178 -7.31 8.80 15.85
C GLU A 178 -8.24 9.80 15.16
N ASP A 179 -8.94 9.36 14.12
CA ASP A 179 -10.11 10.10 13.66
C ASP A 179 -11.17 9.91 14.74
N ARG A 180 -11.21 10.85 15.69
CA ARG A 180 -12.48 11.16 16.36
C ARG A 180 -13.41 11.63 15.25
N ASP A 181 -14.45 10.83 15.01
CA ASP A 181 -15.55 11.04 14.07
C ASP A 181 -15.27 10.70 12.59
N ALA A 182 -15.56 9.45 12.24
CA ALA A 182 -16.55 9.22 11.20
C ALA A 182 -17.30 7.94 11.57
N VAL A 183 -18.58 8.09 11.94
CA VAL A 183 -19.57 7.03 11.84
C VAL A 183 -19.28 6.29 10.54
N LEU A 184 -18.81 5.05 10.64
CA LEU A 184 -18.70 4.16 9.50
C LEU A 184 -20.15 3.93 9.07
N ASP A 185 -20.66 4.79 8.19
CA ASP A 185 -21.93 4.61 7.52
C ASP A 185 -21.67 3.52 6.46
N ILE A 186 -21.54 2.27 6.93
CA ILE A 186 -21.29 1.09 6.11
C ILE A 186 -22.63 0.73 5.45
N PRO A 187 -22.88 1.03 4.17
CA PRO A 187 -24.21 0.90 3.57
C PRO A 187 -24.61 -0.55 3.27
N TYR A 188 -23.75 -1.54 3.60
CA TYR A 188 -23.95 -2.95 3.27
C TYR A 188 -24.27 -3.83 4.49
N MET A 189 -24.58 -3.23 5.65
CA MET A 189 -25.09 -3.94 6.83
C MET A 189 -26.58 -3.61 7.12
N THR A 190 -27.41 -3.58 6.08
CA THR A 190 -28.87 -3.67 6.18
C THR A 190 -29.43 -4.61 5.14
#